data_AF-A0A8F2F1T5-F1
#
_entry.id   AF-A0A8F2F1T5-F1
#
_cell.length_a   1.000
_cell.length_b   1.000
_cell.length_c   1.000
_cell.angle_alpha   90.00
_cell.angle_beta   90.00
_cell.angle_gamma   90.00
#
_symmetry.space_group_name_H-M   'P 1'
#
loop_
_entity.id
_entity.type
_entity.pdbx_description
1 polymer ?
#
loop_
_entity_poly.entity_id
_entity_poly.type
_entity_poly.pdbx_seq_one_letter_code
_entity_poly.pdbx_strand_id
1 'polypeptide(L)'
;MNKPKPKAAQKSLLSYFGRRTLIVCIVILIGLIAMTMSMKISNCSVLVGDAMSARADYILTGTQESKDALSRFFTQEYLASGAIEEERHRYDSYNISNYIDLPSTGWIWVWPWSSSASVRVYDKVTSIMGVAITDGETNENGDTTAVAPTPPRWQTGTYSVRVKRVHGQWLVDSIKLIKLDEQEAAPTPTPAAEPTAAPGA
;
A
#
# COMPACT_ATOMS: atom_id res chain seq x y z
N MET A 1 27.78 62.39 42.73
CA MET A 1 27.25 61.20 43.44
C MET A 1 26.58 60.28 42.41
N ASN A 2 27.28 59.25 41.93
CA ASN A 2 26.82 58.41 40.82
C ASN A 2 26.45 57.02 41.38
N LYS A 3 25.16 56.71 41.55
CA LYS A 3 24.72 55.41 42.05
C LYS A 3 24.95 54.34 40.97
N PRO A 4 25.60 53.20 41.28
CA PRO A 4 25.75 52.13 40.30
C PRO A 4 24.38 51.52 39.98
N LYS A 5 24.00 51.48 38.69
CA LYS A 5 22.78 50.80 38.23
C LYS A 5 22.87 49.29 38.52
N PRO A 6 21.76 48.63 38.88
CA PRO A 6 21.76 47.24 39.35
C PRO A 6 21.98 46.25 38.20
N LYS A 7 23.25 45.93 37.91
CA LYS A 7 23.63 44.93 36.88
C LYS A 7 23.12 43.51 37.19
N ALA A 8 22.78 43.22 38.44
CA ALA A 8 22.31 41.89 38.88
C ALA A 8 20.83 41.62 38.53
N ALA A 9 19.93 42.60 38.73
CA ALA A 9 18.51 42.46 38.39
C ALA A 9 18.28 42.37 36.88
N GLN A 10 19.09 43.09 36.09
CA GLN A 10 19.03 43.09 34.63
C GLN A 10 19.45 41.73 34.03
N LYS A 11 20.43 41.04 34.61
CA LYS A 11 20.83 39.68 34.19
C LYS A 11 19.74 38.64 34.48
N SER A 12 19.07 38.74 35.63
CA SER A 12 17.98 37.85 36.05
C SER A 12 16.77 37.96 35.10
N LEU A 13 16.27 39.18 34.86
CA LEU A 13 15.14 39.40 33.94
C LEU A 13 15.47 38.99 32.50
N LEU A 14 16.66 39.34 31.98
CA LEU A 14 17.07 38.98 30.63
C LEU A 14 17.18 37.45 30.44
N SER A 15 17.69 36.73 31.45
CA SER A 15 17.73 35.26 31.43
C SER A 15 16.33 34.62 31.49
N TYR A 16 15.40 35.25 32.20
CA TYR A 16 14.03 34.77 32.37
C TYR A 16 13.18 34.96 31.11
N PHE A 17 13.27 36.15 30.48
CA PHE A 17 12.66 36.41 29.18
C PHE A 17 13.31 35.57 28.08
N GLY A 18 14.64 35.46 28.06
CA GLY A 18 15.36 34.62 27.10
C GLY A 18 14.95 33.15 27.16
N ARG A 19 14.82 32.56 28.36
CA ARG A 19 14.38 31.17 28.53
C ARG A 19 12.93 30.95 28.08
N ARG A 20 12.03 31.89 28.39
CA ARG A 20 10.62 31.80 27.97
C ARG A 20 10.47 31.97 26.45
N THR A 21 11.17 32.94 25.86
CA THR A 21 11.18 33.12 24.40
C THR A 21 11.75 31.89 23.70
N LEU A 22 12.83 31.29 24.23
CA LEU A 22 13.39 30.05 23.68
C LEU A 22 12.37 28.91 23.68
N ILE A 23 11.62 28.73 24.77
CA ILE A 23 10.57 27.70 24.85
C ILE A 23 9.49 27.95 23.78
N VAL A 24 9.05 29.19 23.60
CA VAL A 24 8.07 29.55 22.57
C VAL A 24 8.61 29.24 21.17
N CYS A 25 9.87 29.58 20.88
CA CYS A 25 10.51 29.25 19.61
C CYS A 25 10.57 27.72 19.37
N ILE A 26 10.89 26.93 20.39
CA ILE A 26 10.92 25.47 20.30
C ILE A 26 9.53 24.92 20.00
N VAL A 27 8.48 25.43 20.67
CA VAL A 27 7.09 25.00 20.43
C VAL A 27 6.67 25.34 18.99
N ILE A 28 6.99 26.53 18.49
CA ILE A 28 6.73 26.91 17.10
C ILE A 28 7.46 25.96 16.14
N LEU A 29 8.74 25.66 16.40
CA LEU A 29 9.53 24.75 15.56
C LEU A 29 8.93 23.34 15.51
N ILE A 30 8.49 22.80 16.65
CA ILE A 30 7.80 21.50 16.71
C ILE A 30 6.50 21.55 15.91
N GLY A 31 5.73 22.64 16.00
CA GLY A 31 4.51 22.84 15.22
C GLY A 31 4.76 22.83 13.71
N LEU A 32 5.81 23.50 13.24
CA LEU A 32 6.20 23.49 11.83
C LEU A 32 6.64 22.08 11.37
N ILE A 33 7.39 21.36 12.21
CA ILE A 33 7.77 19.97 11.93
C ILE A 33 6.53 19.08 11.82
N ALA A 34 5.59 19.17 12.77
CA ALA A 34 4.36 18.39 12.74
C ALA A 34 3.51 18.69 11.49
N MET A 35 3.38 19.97 11.11
CA MET A 35 2.62 20.39 9.93
C MET A 35 3.23 19.83 8.64
N THR A 36 4.55 19.91 8.49
CA THR A 36 5.24 19.36 7.31
C THR A 36 5.15 17.84 7.22
N MET A 37 5.21 17.14 8.36
CA MET A 37 5.01 15.68 8.40
C MET A 37 3.59 15.31 8.00
N SER A 38 2.59 16.01 8.54
CA SER A 38 1.17 15.77 8.23
C SER A 38 0.90 15.88 6.72
N MET A 39 1.38 16.95 6.07
CA MET A 39 1.24 17.11 4.61
C MET A 39 1.87 15.95 3.83
N LYS A 40 3.06 15.50 4.23
CA LYS A 40 3.73 14.37 3.57
C LYS A 40 2.97 13.06 3.78
N ILE A 41 2.46 12.81 4.99
CA ILE A 41 1.69 11.62 5.32
C ILE A 41 0.44 11.53 4.45
N SER A 42 -0.35 12.61 4.35
CA SER A 42 -1.57 12.64 3.52
C SER A 42 -1.28 12.40 2.04
N ASN A 43 -0.23 13.01 1.50
CA ASN A 43 0.12 12.79 0.09
C ASN A 43 0.55 11.34 -0.17
N CYS A 44 1.31 10.75 0.76
CA CYS A 44 1.73 9.36 0.63
C CYS A 44 0.56 8.39 0.81
N SER A 45 -0.42 8.68 1.68
CA SER A 45 -1.54 7.76 1.92
C SER A 45 -2.43 7.60 0.70
N VAL A 46 -2.75 8.72 0.03
CA VAL A 46 -3.54 8.73 -1.20
C VAL A 46 -2.76 8.05 -2.32
N LEU A 47 -1.50 8.48 -2.54
CA LEU A 47 -0.64 7.90 -3.56
C LEU A 47 -0.55 6.37 -3.45
N VAL A 48 -0.27 5.85 -2.25
CA VAL A 48 -0.06 4.41 -2.08
C VAL A 48 -1.37 3.64 -2.24
N GLY A 49 -2.51 4.18 -1.79
CA GLY A 49 -3.81 3.57 -2.05
C GLY A 49 -4.07 3.41 -3.55
N ASP A 50 -3.95 4.52 -4.30
CA ASP A 50 -4.17 4.53 -5.74
C ASP A 50 -3.15 3.65 -6.49
N ALA A 51 -1.89 3.66 -6.05
CA ALA A 51 -0.83 2.83 -6.63
C ALA A 51 -1.09 1.33 -6.45
N MET A 52 -1.58 0.91 -5.27
CA MET A 52 -1.87 -0.49 -4.98
C MET A 52 -3.06 -0.98 -5.81
N SER A 53 -4.11 -0.15 -5.96
CA SER A 53 -5.23 -0.46 -6.85
C SER A 53 -4.81 -0.52 -8.32
N ALA A 54 -4.00 0.44 -8.79
CA ALA A 54 -3.49 0.42 -10.17
C ALA A 54 -2.61 -0.81 -10.44
N ARG A 55 -1.80 -1.23 -9.44
CA ARG A 55 -1.03 -2.48 -9.52
C ARG A 55 -1.96 -3.70 -9.61
N ALA A 56 -2.98 -3.77 -8.77
CA ALA A 56 -3.94 -4.89 -8.78
C ALA A 56 -4.66 -4.98 -10.13
N ASP A 57 -5.12 -3.85 -10.65
CA ASP A 57 -5.80 -3.78 -11.95
C ASP A 57 -4.91 -4.28 -13.09
N TYR A 58 -3.64 -3.84 -13.15
CA TYR A 58 -2.71 -4.31 -14.18
C TYR A 58 -2.36 -5.79 -14.04
N ILE A 59 -2.13 -6.29 -12.82
CA ILE A 59 -1.80 -7.70 -12.59
C ILE A 59 -2.96 -8.61 -13.00
N LEU A 60 -4.20 -8.19 -12.76
CA LEU A 60 -5.39 -9.01 -13.00
C LEU A 60 -5.95 -8.87 -14.42
N THR A 61 -5.97 -7.67 -15.00
CA THR A 61 -6.56 -7.44 -16.33
C THR A 61 -5.51 -7.44 -17.44
N GLY A 62 -4.28 -6.99 -17.14
CA GLY A 62 -3.17 -6.95 -18.08
C GLY A 62 -3.38 -6.06 -19.31
N THR A 63 -4.30 -5.10 -19.27
CA THR A 63 -4.57 -4.19 -20.38
C THR A 63 -3.44 -3.17 -20.59
N GLN A 64 -3.28 -2.66 -21.81
CA GLN A 64 -2.28 -1.59 -22.05
C GLN A 64 -2.61 -0.31 -21.27
N GLU A 65 -3.90 0.00 -21.11
CA GLU A 65 -4.34 1.18 -20.34
C GLU A 65 -3.94 1.08 -18.85
N SER A 66 -4.12 -0.09 -18.23
CA SER A 66 -3.67 -0.32 -16.85
C SER A 66 -2.14 -0.31 -16.74
N LYS A 67 -1.42 -0.77 -17.77
CA LYS A 67 0.05 -0.65 -17.85
C LYS A 67 0.51 0.80 -17.86
N ASP A 68 -0.10 1.62 -18.71
CA ASP A 68 0.26 3.02 -18.86
C ASP A 68 -0.06 3.83 -17.58
N ALA A 69 -1.11 3.44 -16.85
CA ALA A 69 -1.49 4.05 -15.58
C ALA A 69 -0.41 3.89 -14.49
N LEU A 70 0.35 2.78 -14.49
CA LEU A 70 1.41 2.52 -13.50
C LEU A 70 2.48 3.62 -13.50
N SER A 71 2.82 4.17 -14.66
CA SER A 71 3.84 5.22 -14.79
C SER A 71 3.53 6.48 -13.98
N ARG A 72 2.26 6.70 -13.60
CA ARG A 72 1.82 7.86 -12.80
C ARG A 72 2.12 7.69 -11.31
N PHE A 73 2.22 6.45 -10.85
CA PHE A 73 2.30 6.12 -9.43
C PHE A 73 3.65 5.51 -9.04
N PHE A 74 4.30 4.82 -9.98
CA PHE A 74 5.54 4.10 -9.76
C PHE A 74 6.74 4.81 -10.38
N THR A 75 7.90 4.60 -9.77
CA THR A 75 9.17 5.06 -10.33
C THR A 75 9.55 4.21 -11.53
N GLN A 76 10.21 4.81 -12.53
CA GLN A 76 10.66 4.09 -13.71
C GLN A 76 11.63 2.96 -13.35
N GLU A 77 12.46 3.15 -12.32
CA GLU A 77 13.39 2.12 -11.86
C GLU A 77 12.66 0.90 -11.31
N TYR A 78 11.55 1.11 -10.59
CA TYR A 78 10.73 0.00 -10.08
C TYR A 78 9.99 -0.72 -11.21
N LEU A 79 9.43 0.02 -12.17
CA LEU A 79 8.77 -0.59 -13.34
C LEU A 79 9.76 -1.40 -14.18
N ALA A 80 10.97 -0.88 -14.38
CA ALA A 80 12.04 -1.57 -15.11
C ALA A 80 12.59 -2.81 -14.38
N SER A 81 12.35 -2.95 -13.07
CA SER A 81 12.77 -4.13 -12.31
C SER A 81 12.04 -5.41 -12.72
N GLY A 82 10.88 -5.29 -13.37
CA GLY A 82 10.04 -6.43 -13.79
C GLY A 82 9.22 -7.06 -12.67
N ALA A 83 9.30 -6.57 -11.42
CA ALA A 83 8.61 -7.18 -10.27
C ALA A 83 7.09 -7.28 -10.44
N ILE A 84 6.46 -6.26 -11.04
CA ILE A 84 5.00 -6.27 -11.31
C ILE A 84 4.68 -7.24 -12.46
N GLU A 85 5.54 -7.32 -13.48
CA GLU A 85 5.36 -8.23 -14.61
C GLU A 85 5.46 -9.69 -14.17
N GLU A 86 6.37 -10.00 -13.24
CA GLU A 86 6.52 -11.32 -12.62
C GLU A 86 5.24 -11.77 -11.89
N GLU A 87 4.59 -10.86 -11.16
CA GLU A 87 3.32 -11.15 -10.50
C GLU A 87 2.17 -11.33 -11.50
N ARG A 88 2.17 -10.54 -12.59
CA ARG A 88 1.20 -10.63 -13.69
C ARG A 88 1.26 -11.98 -14.40
N HIS A 89 2.45 -12.55 -14.60
CA HIS A 89 2.61 -13.84 -15.27
C HIS A 89 1.79 -14.97 -14.62
N ARG A 90 1.43 -14.85 -13.33
CA ARG A 90 0.54 -15.79 -12.66
C ARG A 90 -0.89 -15.80 -13.20
N TYR A 91 -1.32 -14.72 -13.84
CA TYR A 91 -2.67 -14.51 -14.35
C TYR A 91 -2.75 -14.52 -15.89
N ASP A 92 -1.63 -14.66 -16.60
CA ASP A 92 -1.58 -14.60 -18.08
C ASP A 92 -2.52 -15.59 -18.78
N SER A 93 -2.74 -16.76 -18.18
CA SER A 93 -3.63 -17.80 -18.72
C SER A 93 -5.11 -17.57 -18.39
N TYR A 94 -5.49 -16.42 -17.82
CA TYR A 94 -6.83 -16.15 -17.34
C TYR A 94 -7.36 -14.82 -17.87
N ASN A 95 -8.60 -14.82 -18.32
CA ASN A 95 -9.34 -13.60 -18.59
C ASN A 95 -10.20 -13.28 -17.35
N ILE A 96 -9.75 -12.31 -16.55
CA ILE A 96 -10.42 -11.89 -15.32
C ILE A 96 -11.55 -10.92 -15.66
N SER A 97 -12.78 -11.28 -15.30
CA SER A 97 -13.97 -10.48 -15.57
C SER A 97 -14.36 -9.57 -14.41
N ASN A 98 -14.07 -9.99 -13.17
CA ASN A 98 -14.44 -9.23 -11.98
C ASN A 98 -13.50 -9.55 -10.81
N TYR A 99 -13.27 -8.56 -9.97
CA TYR A 99 -12.54 -8.69 -8.72
C TYR A 99 -12.96 -7.56 -7.77
N ILE A 100 -12.81 -7.79 -6.46
CA ILE A 100 -13.05 -6.77 -5.44
C ILE A 100 -11.72 -6.43 -4.81
N ASP A 101 -11.24 -5.21 -5.06
CA ASP A 101 -10.02 -4.65 -4.49
C ASP A 101 -10.32 -3.77 -3.26
N LEU A 102 -9.63 -4.05 -2.16
CA LEU A 102 -9.87 -3.44 -0.84
C LEU A 102 -8.53 -3.09 -0.16
N PRO A 103 -7.69 -2.23 -0.74
CA PRO A 103 -6.43 -1.87 -0.12
C PRO A 103 -6.70 -0.96 1.08
N SER A 104 -6.03 -1.24 2.20
CA SER A 104 -6.12 -0.46 3.42
C SER A 104 -4.76 0.09 3.79
N THR A 105 -4.59 1.40 3.60
CA THR A 105 -3.38 2.09 4.03
C THR A 105 -3.35 2.18 5.55
N GLY A 106 -2.32 1.58 6.15
CA GLY A 106 -2.10 1.60 7.59
C GLY A 106 -1.04 2.62 7.99
N TRP A 107 -0.01 2.14 8.68
CA TRP A 107 1.02 2.98 9.29
C TRP A 107 1.92 3.66 8.26
N ILE A 108 2.08 4.98 8.37
CA ILE A 108 2.98 5.79 7.52
C ILE A 108 4.08 6.39 8.39
N TRP A 109 5.33 6.20 7.96
CA TRP A 109 6.50 6.80 8.59
C TRP A 109 7.31 7.61 7.58
N VAL A 110 7.46 8.91 7.84
CA VAL A 110 8.24 9.84 7.02
C VAL A 110 9.05 10.73 7.95
N TRP A 111 10.26 11.12 7.56
CA TRP A 111 11.05 12.11 8.30
C TRP A 111 10.85 13.53 7.72
N PRO A 112 10.95 14.60 8.54
CA PRO A 112 10.64 15.96 8.09
C PRO A 112 11.61 16.44 7.02
N TRP A 113 12.88 16.02 7.12
CA TRP A 113 13.96 16.31 6.17
C TRP A 113 14.16 15.22 5.11
N SER A 114 13.39 14.13 5.13
CA SER A 114 13.53 13.05 4.15
C SER A 114 12.65 13.26 2.92
N SER A 115 13.19 12.86 1.77
CA SER A 115 12.48 12.74 0.49
C SER A 115 11.96 11.32 0.26
N SER A 116 12.00 10.46 1.27
CA SER A 116 11.48 9.09 1.24
C SER A 116 10.61 8.82 2.46
N ALA A 117 9.58 8.00 2.27
CA ALA A 117 8.70 7.51 3.33
C ALA A 117 8.49 6.00 3.20
N SER A 118 8.16 5.38 4.34
CA SER A 118 7.77 3.98 4.41
C SER A 118 6.31 3.90 4.82
N VAL A 119 5.51 3.19 4.03
CA VAL A 119 4.07 3.00 4.25
C VAL A 119 3.81 1.51 4.42
N ARG A 120 2.99 1.14 5.41
CA ARG A 120 2.46 -0.21 5.55
C ARG A 120 1.05 -0.23 4.99
N VAL A 121 0.81 -1.11 4.04
CA VAL A 121 -0.52 -1.30 3.43
C VAL A 121 -0.94 -2.74 3.59
N TYR A 122 -2.19 -2.94 3.98
CA TYR A 122 -2.84 -4.24 3.88
C TYR A 122 -3.50 -4.32 2.51
N ASP A 123 -3.00 -5.22 1.67
CA ASP A 123 -3.50 -5.45 0.32
C ASP A 123 -4.39 -6.71 0.35
N LYS A 124 -5.63 -6.55 -0.10
CA LYS A 124 -6.64 -7.60 -0.13
C LYS A 124 -7.45 -7.48 -1.41
N VAL A 125 -7.32 -8.50 -2.27
CA VAL A 125 -8.21 -8.70 -3.42
C VAL A 125 -8.99 -9.98 -3.21
N THR A 126 -10.30 -9.91 -3.38
CA THR A 126 -11.23 -11.03 -3.20
C THR A 126 -12.12 -11.21 -4.42
N SER A 127 -12.84 -12.33 -4.47
CA SER A 127 -13.84 -12.60 -5.51
C SER A 127 -13.30 -12.47 -6.94
N ILE A 128 -12.07 -12.94 -7.17
CA ILE A 128 -11.48 -12.98 -8.52
C ILE A 128 -12.27 -13.99 -9.34
N MET A 129 -13.06 -13.49 -10.29
CA MET A 129 -13.81 -14.27 -11.26
C MET A 129 -13.13 -14.12 -12.61
N GLY A 130 -12.86 -15.25 -13.25
CA GLY A 130 -12.26 -15.28 -14.56
C GLY A 130 -12.40 -16.66 -15.18
N VAL A 131 -12.16 -16.72 -16.48
CA VAL A 131 -12.15 -17.96 -17.25
C VAL A 131 -10.72 -18.23 -17.71
N ALA A 132 -10.30 -19.49 -17.64
CA ALA A 132 -9.04 -19.89 -18.26
C ALA A 132 -9.14 -19.62 -19.77
N ILE A 133 -8.13 -18.93 -20.30
CA ILE A 133 -7.98 -18.72 -21.73
C ILE A 133 -7.66 -20.08 -22.32
N THR A 134 -8.69 -20.74 -22.84
CA THR A 134 -8.56 -22.03 -23.52
C THR A 134 -8.21 -21.76 -24.97
N ASP A 135 -7.08 -21.08 -25.19
CA ASP A 135 -6.47 -21.10 -26.51
C ASP A 135 -5.87 -22.50 -26.62
N GLY A 136 -6.58 -23.37 -27.34
CA GLY A 136 -6.26 -24.78 -27.47
C GLY A 136 -4.93 -24.99 -28.17
N GLU A 137 -3.82 -24.89 -27.43
CA GLU A 137 -2.58 -25.54 -27.82
C GLU A 137 -2.76 -27.04 -27.56
N THR A 138 -3.37 -27.69 -28.55
CA THR A 138 -3.31 -29.15 -28.68
C THR A 138 -1.87 -29.46 -29.03
N ASN A 139 -1.09 -29.92 -28.05
CA ASN A 139 0.22 -30.52 -28.32
C ASN A 139 0.06 -31.64 -29.37
N GLU A 140 1.08 -31.95 -30.17
CA GLU A 140 1.05 -33.02 -31.20
C GLU A 140 0.61 -34.41 -30.68
N ASN A 141 0.56 -34.60 -29.36
CA ASN A 141 0.08 -35.80 -28.67
C ASN A 141 -1.38 -35.73 -28.14
N GLY A 142 -2.12 -34.66 -28.41
CA GLY A 142 -3.53 -34.52 -27.98
C GLY A 142 -3.75 -34.29 -26.48
N ASP A 143 -2.68 -34.02 -25.72
CA ASP A 143 -2.77 -33.73 -24.29
C ASP A 143 -2.78 -32.22 -24.06
N THR A 144 -3.94 -31.67 -23.73
CA THR A 144 -4.13 -30.28 -23.35
C THR A 144 -3.44 -30.06 -22.00
N THR A 145 -2.44 -29.19 -21.92
CA THR A 145 -1.88 -28.77 -20.63
C THR A 145 -3.03 -28.21 -19.80
N ALA A 146 -3.49 -28.96 -18.78
CA ALA A 146 -4.69 -28.62 -18.05
C ALA A 146 -4.45 -27.34 -17.24
N VAL A 147 -4.82 -26.19 -17.81
CA VAL A 147 -4.90 -24.93 -17.06
C VAL A 147 -6.02 -25.11 -16.04
N ALA A 148 -5.71 -24.85 -14.76
CA ALA A 148 -6.72 -24.94 -13.71
C ALA A 148 -7.90 -24.03 -14.06
N PRO A 149 -9.16 -24.48 -13.94
CA PRO A 149 -10.32 -23.72 -14.41
C PRO A 149 -10.55 -22.41 -13.65
N THR A 150 -9.97 -22.29 -12.45
CA THR A 150 -10.13 -21.14 -11.56
C THR A 150 -8.82 -20.36 -11.47
N PRO A 151 -8.85 -19.01 -11.54
CA PRO A 151 -7.65 -18.20 -11.39
C PRO A 151 -7.02 -18.35 -9.99
N PRO A 152 -5.69 -18.15 -9.89
CA PRO A 152 -4.97 -18.25 -8.64
C PRO A 152 -5.39 -17.16 -7.65
N ARG A 153 -5.35 -17.49 -6.35
CA ARG A 153 -5.72 -16.56 -5.28
C ARG A 153 -4.70 -15.43 -5.15
N TRP A 154 -5.19 -14.23 -4.83
CA TRP A 154 -4.35 -13.08 -4.52
C TRP A 154 -3.51 -13.31 -3.26
N GLN A 155 -2.28 -12.79 -3.25
CA GLN A 155 -1.44 -12.79 -2.06
C GLN A 155 -1.89 -11.69 -1.09
N THR A 156 -2.98 -11.95 -0.37
CA THR A 156 -3.51 -11.04 0.65
C THR A 156 -2.53 -10.95 1.81
N GLY A 157 -2.21 -9.74 2.26
CA GLY A 157 -1.24 -9.55 3.32
C GLY A 157 -0.84 -8.11 3.59
N THR A 158 0.09 -7.93 4.51
CA THR A 158 0.69 -6.63 4.83
C THR A 158 1.98 -6.43 4.04
N TYR A 159 2.02 -5.36 3.26
CA TYR A 159 3.15 -4.93 2.44
C TYR A 159 3.80 -3.67 3.02
N SER A 160 5.12 -3.60 2.91
CA SER A 160 5.92 -2.39 3.10
C SER A 160 6.15 -1.73 1.75
N VAL A 161 5.57 -0.56 1.57
CA VAL A 161 5.76 0.27 0.38
C VAL A 161 6.74 1.39 0.71
N ARG A 162 7.83 1.47 -0.04
CA ARG A 162 8.74 2.61 0.00
C ARG A 162 8.32 3.59 -1.08
N VAL A 163 8.13 4.84 -0.71
CA VAL A 163 7.90 5.94 -1.64
C VAL A 163 9.08 6.90 -1.61
N LYS A 164 9.42 7.46 -2.77
CA LYS A 164 10.44 8.49 -2.93
C LYS A 164 9.88 9.69 -3.66
N ARG A 165 10.40 10.87 -3.36
CA ARG A 165 10.06 12.11 -4.05
C ARG A 165 11.03 12.32 -5.21
N VAL A 166 10.52 12.27 -6.44
CA VAL A 166 11.28 12.48 -7.69
C VAL A 166 10.70 13.71 -8.39
N HIS A 167 11.54 14.67 -8.75
CA HIS A 167 11.13 15.92 -9.43
C HIS A 167 9.91 16.63 -8.79
N GLY A 168 9.78 16.55 -7.46
CA GLY A 168 8.69 17.19 -6.71
C GLY A 168 7.45 16.31 -6.48
N GLN A 169 7.32 15.17 -7.17
CA GLN A 169 6.21 14.22 -7.05
C GLN A 169 6.61 13.00 -6.21
N TRP A 170 5.68 12.50 -5.40
CA TRP A 170 5.88 11.24 -4.68
C TRP A 170 5.53 10.07 -5.60
N LEU A 171 6.40 9.05 -5.64
CA LEU A 171 6.25 7.85 -6.44
C LEU A 171 6.65 6.61 -5.62
N VAL A 172 6.07 5.46 -5.94
CA VAL A 172 6.41 4.17 -5.33
C VAL A 172 7.73 3.65 -5.93
N ASP A 173 8.69 3.39 -5.04
CA ASP A 173 10.04 2.96 -5.37
C ASP A 173 10.25 1.45 -5.11
N SER A 174 9.54 0.87 -4.15
CA SER A 174 9.58 -0.57 -3.91
C SER A 174 8.37 -1.04 -3.12
N ILE A 175 7.88 -2.25 -3.40
CA ILE A 175 6.90 -2.97 -2.59
C ILE A 175 7.56 -4.24 -2.06
N LYS A 176 7.33 -4.57 -0.78
CA LYS A 176 7.83 -5.81 -0.16
C LYS A 176 6.77 -6.42 0.75
N LEU A 177 6.46 -7.69 0.57
CA LEU A 177 5.58 -8.42 1.49
C LEU A 177 6.26 -8.57 2.86
N ILE A 178 5.59 -8.13 3.93
CA ILE A 178 6.06 -8.30 5.31
C ILE A 178 5.39 -9.52 5.94
N LYS A 179 4.08 -9.68 5.74
CA LYS A 179 3.27 -10.73 6.33
C LYS A 179 2.21 -11.17 5.34
N LEU A 180 2.25 -12.44 4.95
CA LEU A 180 1.17 -13.07 4.20
C LEU A 180 0.03 -13.45 5.17
N ASP A 181 -1.21 -13.20 4.77
CA ASP A 181 -2.38 -13.66 5.50
C ASP A 181 -2.82 -15.00 4.89
N GLU A 182 -2.61 -16.10 5.60
CA GLU A 182 -2.86 -17.45 5.08
C GLU A 182 -4.33 -17.88 5.16
N GLN A 183 -5.29 -17.00 5.54
CA GLN A 183 -6.62 -17.46 5.91
C GLN A 183 -7.80 -16.70 5.28
N GLU A 184 -8.41 -17.35 4.29
CA GLU A 184 -9.82 -17.74 4.37
C GLU A 184 -9.95 -19.16 3.76
N ALA A 185 -9.87 -20.16 4.65
CA ALA A 185 -10.22 -21.54 4.35
C ALA A 185 -11.63 -21.55 3.73
N ALA A 186 -11.85 -22.44 2.77
CA ALA A 186 -13.15 -22.65 2.12
C ALA A 186 -14.29 -22.61 3.17
N PRO A 187 -15.49 -22.10 2.81
CA PRO A 187 -16.62 -22.22 3.72
C PRO A 187 -16.74 -23.68 4.15
N THR A 188 -16.63 -23.93 5.44
CA THR A 188 -16.91 -25.24 6.05
C THR A 188 -18.19 -25.76 5.41
N PRO A 189 -18.23 -26.99 4.87
CA PRO A 189 -19.46 -27.51 4.28
C PRO A 189 -20.55 -27.41 5.34
N THR A 190 -21.63 -26.69 5.00
CA THR A 190 -22.87 -26.66 5.76
C THR A 190 -23.19 -28.10 6.17
N PRO A 191 -23.39 -28.41 7.46
CA PRO A 191 -23.86 -29.73 7.86
C PRO A 191 -25.13 -30.05 7.07
N ALA A 192 -25.09 -31.12 6.27
CA ALA A 192 -26.23 -31.57 5.50
C ALA A 192 -27.41 -31.76 6.46
N ALA A 193 -28.56 -31.16 6.12
CA ALA A 193 -29.78 -31.32 6.89
C ALA A 193 -30.10 -32.81 7.02
N GLU A 194 -30.18 -33.27 8.27
CA GLU A 194 -30.57 -34.62 8.64
C GLU A 194 -31.99 -34.89 8.09
N PRO A 195 -32.26 -36.04 7.45
CA PRO A 195 -33.58 -36.29 6.88
C PRO A 195 -34.59 -36.45 8.02
N THR A 196 -35.52 -35.49 8.13
CA THR A 196 -36.71 -35.59 8.98
C THR A 196 -37.47 -36.87 8.63
N ALA A 197 -37.42 -37.86 9.51
CA ALA A 197 -38.27 -39.02 9.43
C ALA A 197 -39.73 -38.58 9.62
N ALA A 198 -40.54 -38.76 8.57
CA ALA A 198 -41.98 -38.64 8.66
C ALA A 198 -42.54 -39.82 9.49
N PRO A 199 -43.40 -39.58 10.50
CA PRO A 199 -44.17 -40.67 11.10
C PRO A 199 -45.30 -41.03 10.13
N GLY A 200 -45.24 -42.24 9.58
CA GLY A 200 -46.35 -42.85 8.87
C GLY A 200 -47.29 -43.59 9.82
N ALA A 201 -48.60 -43.44 9.54
CA ALA A 201 -49.77 -44.25 9.91
C ALA A 201 -50.00 -44.58 11.40
#